data_AF-A0A6J5CS13-F1
#
_entry.id   AF-A0A6J5CS13-F1
#
_cell.length_a   1.000
_cell.length_b   1.000
_cell.length_c   1.000
_cell.angle_alpha   90.00
_cell.angle_beta   90.00
_cell.angle_gamma   90.00
#
_symmetry.space_group_name_H-M   'P 1'
#
loop_
_entity.id
_entity.type
_entity.pdbx_description
1 polymer ?
#
loop_
_entity_poly.entity_id
_entity_poly.type
_entity_poly.pdbx_seq_one_letter_code
_entity_poly.pdbx_strand_id
1 'polypeptide(L)' 'MPDIVELAREAGLTVVLNGRIGQQEYHSVTGPISALQRFAEAYRTAAEHDEDKAKND' A
#
# COMPACT_ATOMS: atom_id res chain seq x y z
N MET A 1 -7.23 7.60 -3.20
CA MET A 1 -6.89 6.23 -2.78
C MET A 1 -5.43 6.24 -2.36
N PRO A 2 -5.05 5.62 -1.23
CA PRO A 2 -3.68 5.69 -0.74
C PRO A 2 -2.68 4.99 -1.67
N ASP A 3 -1.44 5.50 -1.74
CA ASP A 3 -0.35 4.83 -2.47
C ASP A 3 0.02 3.54 -1.73
N ILE A 4 -0.36 2.42 -2.33
CA ILE A 4 -0.20 1.10 -1.74
C ILE A 4 1.27 0.68 -1.60
N VAL A 5 2.16 1.20 -2.45
CA VAL A 5 3.59 0.88 -2.43
C VAL A 5 4.27 1.62 -1.28
N GLU A 6 3.88 2.87 -1.05
CA GLU A 6 4.37 3.66 0.09
C GLU A 6 3.91 3.04 1.42
N LEU A 7 2.61 2.72 1.55
CA LEU A 7 2.06 2.02 2.71
C LEU A 7 2.79 0.71 3.02
N ALA A 8 3.10 -0.09 2.00
CA ALA A 8 3.83 -1.33 2.17
C ALA A 8 5.24 -1.08 2.76
N ARG A 9 5.95 -0.06 2.27
CA ARG A 9 7.28 0.31 2.76
C ARG A 9 7.22 0.80 4.21
N GLU A 10 6.27 1.66 4.55
CA GLU A 10 6.07 2.17 5.91
C GLU A 10 5.71 1.06 6.90
N ALA A 11 4.91 0.09 6.47
CA ALA A 11 4.57 -1.08 7.28
C ALA A 11 5.77 -2.04 7.52
N GLY A 12 6.90 -1.79 6.85
CA GLY A 12 8.12 -2.58 6.96
C GLY A 12 8.17 -3.77 6.00
N LEU A 13 7.38 -3.75 4.91
CA LEU A 13 7.49 -4.72 3.82
C LEU A 13 8.57 -4.26 2.83
N THR A 14 9.28 -5.22 2.27
CA THR A 14 10.22 -4.99 1.16
C THR A 14 9.45 -5.04 -0.15
N VAL A 15 9.55 -3.97 -0.95
CA VAL A 15 8.95 -3.89 -2.28
C VAL A 15 10.05 -3.92 -3.34
N VAL A 16 9.99 -4.90 -4.25
CA VAL A 16 11.00 -5.11 -5.31
C VAL A 16 10.34 -5.04 -6.68
N LEU A 17 10.84 -4.16 -7.55
CA LEU A 17 10.45 -4.14 -8.97
C LEU A 17 11.11 -5.31 -9.70
N ASN A 18 10.31 -6.28 -10.14
CA ASN A 18 10.80 -7.44 -10.90
C ASN A 18 10.92 -7.14 -12.39
N GLY A 19 10.14 -6.19 -12.91
CA GLY A 19 10.20 -5.83 -14.31
C GLY A 19 9.12 -4.85 -14.73
N ARG A 20 9.32 -4.28 -15.92
CA ARG A 20 8.37 -3.37 -16.56
C ARG A 20 8.13 -3.82 -17.99
N ILE A 21 6.86 -4.02 -18.33
CA ILE A 21 6.44 -4.38 -19.68
C ILE A 21 5.52 -3.27 -20.18
N GLY A 22 6.03 -2.47 -21.11
CA GLY A 22 5.35 -1.25 -21.56
C GLY A 22 5.17 -0.26 -20.40
N GLN A 23 3.91 0.05 -20.08
CA GLN A 23 3.54 0.93 -18.96
C GLN A 23 3.26 0.16 -17.66
N GLN A 24 3.18 -1.16 -17.70
CA GLN A 24 2.87 -1.98 -16.53
C GLN A 24 4.14 -2.33 -15.77
N GLU A 25 4.11 -2.12 -14.45
CA GLU A 25 5.18 -2.53 -13.54
C GLU A 25 4.75 -3.73 -12.69
N TYR A 26 5.69 -4.64 -12.46
CA TYR A 26 5.46 -5.86 -11.69
C TYR A 26 6.33 -5.82 -10.43
N HIS A 27 5.69 -5.77 -9.28
CA HIS A 27 6.36 -5.67 -7.98
C HIS A 27 6.10 -6.91 -7.13
N SER A 28 7.13 -7.40 -6.43
CA SER A 28 6.98 -8.36 -5.34
C SER A 28 7.02 -7.63 -4.01
N VAL A 29 6.14 -8.03 -3.08
CA VAL A 29 6.07 -7.50 -1.73
C VAL A 29 6.31 -8.64 -0.75
N THR A 30 7.30 -8.51 0.13
CA THR A 30 7.72 -9.58 1.04
C THR A 30 8.07 -9.03 2.42
N GLY A 31 7.86 -9.84 3.47
CA GLY A 31 8.17 -9.45 4.84
C GLY A 31 7.47 -10.36 5.87
N PRO A 32 7.67 -10.10 7.18
CA PRO A 32 7.01 -10.85 8.23
C PRO A 32 5.50 -10.59 8.26
N ILE A 33 4.73 -11.55 8.79
CA ILE A 33 3.26 -11.43 8.93
C ILE A 33 2.86 -10.20 9.76
N SER A 34 3.65 -9.83 10.76
CA SER A 34 3.40 -8.62 11.56
C SER A 34 3.47 -7.32 10.72
N ALA A 35 4.34 -7.26 9.72
CA ALA A 35 4.38 -6.14 8.78
C ALA A 35 3.13 -6.13 7.88
N LEU A 36 2.67 -7.31 7.42
CA LEU A 36 1.44 -7.43 6.65
C LEU A 36 0.21 -7.00 7.46
N GLN A 37 0.16 -7.32 8.75
CA GLN A 37 -0.91 -6.88 9.66
C GLN A 37 -0.94 -5.35 9.78
N ARG A 38 0.22 -4.70 10.02
CA ARG A 38 0.32 -3.23 10.08
C ARG A 38 -0.10 -2.56 8.77
N PHE A 39 0.29 -3.15 7.64
CA PHE A 39 -0.14 -2.68 6.32
C PHE A 39 -1.66 -2.71 6.17
N ALA A 40 -2.31 -3.80 6.56
CA ALA A 40 -3.77 -3.94 6.44
C ALA A 40 -4.53 -2.93 7.32
N GLU A 41 -4.00 -2.64 8.51
CA GLU A 41 -4.54 -1.60 9.39
C GLU A 41 -4.38 -0.21 8.77
N ALA A 42 -3.17 0.14 8.33
CA ALA A 42 -2.88 1.43 7.72
C ALA A 42 -3.69 1.67 6.43
N TYR A 43 -3.86 0.63 5.60
CA TYR A 43 -4.70 0.72 4.40
C TYR A 43 -6.17 0.99 4.74
N ARG A 44 -6.72 0.34 5.78
CA ARG A 44 -8.10 0.57 6.22
C ARG A 44 -8.30 2.01 6.69
N THR A 45 -7.44 2.49 7.58
CA THR A 45 -7.51 3.86 8.09
C THR A 45 -7.37 4.90 6.98
N ALA A 46 -6.46 4.68 6.04
CA ALA A 46 -6.26 5.60 4.92
C ALA A 46 -7.45 5.59 3.94
N ALA A 47 -8.11 4.46 3.73
CA ALA A 47 -9.31 4.36 2.90
C ALA A 47 -10.50 5.08 3.55
N GLU A 48 -10.69 4.93 4.86
CA GLU A 48 -11.75 5.61 5.62
C GLU A 48 -11.60 7.14 5.58
N HIS A 49 -10.37 7.66 5.71
CA HIS A 49 -10.10 9.10 5.63
C HIS A 49 -10.38 9.71 4.25
N ASP A 50 -10.23 8.94 3.17
CA ASP A 50 -10.52 9.40 1.81
C ASP A 50 -12.03 9.47 1.55
N GLU A 51 -12.81 8.57 2.15
CA GLU A 51 -14.28 8.59 2.08
C GLU A 51 -14.88 9.78 2.85
N ASP A 52 -14.35 10.10 4.03
CA ASP A 52 -14.78 11.26 4.81
C ASP A 52 -14.48 12.59 4.08
N LYS A 53 -13.34 12.67 3.37
CA LYS A 53 -13.03 13.84 2.55
C LYS A 53 -13.99 13.98 1.36
N ALA A 54 -14.34 12.87 0.70
CA ALA A 54 -15.31 12.88 -0.40
C ALA A 54 -16.76 13.18 0.03
N LYS A 55 -17.09 13.02 1.31
CA LYS A 55 -18.41 13.37 1.87
C LYS A 55 -18.54 14.86 2.22
N ASN A 56 -17.41 15.56 2.38
CA ASN A 56 -17.34 16.90 2.97
C ASN A 56 -16.88 17.99 1.97
N ASP A 57 -16.72 17.63 0.69
CA ASP A 57 -16.60 18.50 -0.50
C ASP A 57 -17.90 18.43 -1.32
#